data_AF-I5B190-F1
#
_entry.id   AF-I5B190-F1
#
_cell.length_a   1.000
_cell.length_b   1.000
_cell.length_c   1.000
_cell.angle_alpha   90.00
_cell.angle_beta   90.00
_cell.angle_gamma   90.00
#
_symmetry.space_group_name_H-M   'P 1'
#
loop_
_entity.id
_entity.type
_entity.pdbx_description
1 polymer ?
#
loop_
_entity_poly.entity_id
_entity_poly.type
_entity_poly.pdbx_seq_one_letter_code
_entity_poly.pdbx_strand_id
1 'polypeptide(L)'
;MKDHIFGNLMDWGYALDTLHRLRDSGSLDDHQDELIRLLRYDKNWRLREAAVEAAVTLRKPSIETVKQIVQLIKRDDLYYNIRIMATEVLSTLVSVIMENKELNKNLVRVCINEANHEVSALLSSPVPPIFHDVLDVTYEQIQKVAATV
;
A
#
# COMPACT_ATOMS: atom_id res chain seq x y z
N MET A 1 -2.37 -21.14 -16.80
CA MET A 1 -2.78 -21.04 -15.39
C MET A 1 -1.82 -20.06 -14.73
N LYS A 2 -2.32 -19.05 -14.03
CA LYS A 2 -1.44 -18.16 -13.26
C LYS A 2 -0.94 -18.97 -12.07
N ASP A 3 0.36 -19.18 -11.97
CA ASP A 3 0.95 -19.87 -10.82
C ASP A 3 0.89 -18.91 -9.63
N HIS A 4 -0.02 -19.19 -8.70
CA HIS A 4 -0.25 -18.35 -7.54
C HIS A 4 0.80 -18.67 -6.47
N ILE A 5 1.82 -17.84 -6.33
CA ILE A 5 2.95 -18.11 -5.44
C ILE A 5 2.52 -18.27 -3.96
N PHE A 6 1.49 -17.56 -3.52
CA PHE A 6 0.89 -17.71 -2.18
C PHE A 6 -0.11 -18.88 -2.07
N GLY A 7 -0.35 -19.60 -3.16
CA GLY A 7 -1.23 -20.76 -3.22
C GLY A 7 -2.67 -20.44 -2.81
N ASN A 8 -3.24 -21.34 -2.01
CA ASN A 8 -4.55 -21.18 -1.40
C ASN A 8 -4.43 -20.32 -0.14
N LEU A 9 -5.04 -19.14 -0.12
CA LEU A 9 -4.97 -18.21 1.02
C LEU A 9 -5.69 -18.72 2.29
N MET A 10 -6.46 -19.79 2.19
CA MET A 10 -6.98 -20.51 3.37
C MET A 10 -5.87 -21.28 4.10
N ASP A 11 -4.77 -21.62 3.42
CA ASP A 11 -3.54 -22.10 4.03
C ASP A 11 -2.66 -20.90 4.40
N TRP A 12 -3.10 -20.20 5.44
CA TRP A 12 -2.51 -18.94 5.87
C TRP A 12 -1.08 -19.11 6.40
N GLY A 13 -0.72 -20.28 6.92
CA GLY A 13 0.67 -20.59 7.32
C GLY A 13 1.59 -20.55 6.11
N TYR A 14 1.26 -21.30 5.06
CA TYR A 14 2.03 -21.31 3.82
C TYR A 14 2.13 -19.91 3.18
N ALA A 15 1.02 -19.18 3.14
CA ALA A 15 0.99 -17.84 2.57
C ALA A 15 1.87 -16.86 3.35
N LEU A 16 1.86 -16.90 4.69
CA LEU A 16 2.71 -16.06 5.54
C LEU A 16 4.20 -16.40 5.37
N ASP A 17 4.56 -17.68 5.40
CA ASP A 17 5.95 -18.13 5.24
C ASP A 17 6.51 -17.72 3.88
N THR A 18 5.68 -17.85 2.84
CA THR A 18 6.03 -17.39 1.49
C THR A 18 6.21 -15.88 1.44
N LEU A 19 5.31 -15.12 2.07
CA LEU A 19 5.39 -13.65 2.09
C LEU A 19 6.64 -13.16 2.81
N HIS A 20 6.96 -13.74 3.97
CA HIS A 20 8.17 -13.42 4.71
C HIS A 20 9.42 -13.73 3.88
N ARG A 21 9.48 -14.90 3.23
CA ARG A 21 10.60 -15.27 2.35
C ARG A 21 10.77 -14.29 1.19
N LEU A 22 9.68 -13.89 0.52
CA LEU A 22 9.75 -12.94 -0.60
C LEU A 22 10.15 -11.53 -0.16
N ARG A 23 9.64 -11.07 0.99
CA ARG A 23 10.03 -9.82 1.62
C ARG A 23 11.52 -9.82 1.96
N ASP A 24 11.99 -10.84 2.67
CA ASP A 24 13.35 -10.90 3.21
C ASP A 24 14.41 -11.09 2.10
N SER A 25 14.03 -11.73 0.99
CA SER A 25 14.90 -11.86 -0.20
C SER A 25 14.85 -10.63 -1.13
N GLY A 26 13.91 -9.70 -0.94
CA GLY A 26 13.68 -8.57 -1.84
C GLY A 26 13.02 -8.95 -3.17
N SER A 27 12.55 -10.19 -3.32
CA SER A 27 11.86 -10.66 -4.53
C SER A 27 10.37 -10.29 -4.57
N LEU A 28 9.84 -9.62 -3.55
CA LEU A 28 8.44 -9.20 -3.52
C LEU A 28 8.09 -8.20 -4.63
N ASP A 29 9.06 -7.41 -5.09
CA ASP A 29 8.91 -6.47 -6.21
C ASP A 29 8.43 -7.18 -7.51
N ASP A 30 8.83 -8.45 -7.71
CA ASP A 30 8.45 -9.25 -8.89
C ASP A 30 7.08 -9.95 -8.75
N HIS A 31 6.45 -9.86 -7.57
CA HIS A 31 5.22 -10.60 -7.22
C HIS A 31 4.10 -9.69 -6.70
N GLN A 32 4.10 -8.42 -7.10
CA GLN A 32 3.16 -7.41 -6.61
C GLN A 32 1.68 -7.70 -6.92
N ASP A 33 1.37 -8.38 -8.04
CA ASP A 33 0.02 -8.85 -8.34
C ASP A 33 -0.53 -9.78 -7.24
N GLU A 34 0.33 -10.67 -6.74
CA GLU A 34 -0.03 -11.61 -5.68
C GLU A 34 -0.03 -10.92 -4.31
N LEU A 35 0.81 -9.89 -4.10
CA LEU A 35 0.72 -9.03 -2.92
C LEU A 35 -0.63 -8.28 -2.88
N ILE A 36 -1.09 -7.73 -4.01
CA ILE A 36 -2.40 -7.09 -4.15
C ILE A 36 -3.52 -8.08 -3.79
N ARG A 37 -3.40 -9.35 -4.20
CA ARG A 37 -4.35 -10.40 -3.84
C ARG A 37 -4.42 -10.62 -2.33
N LEU A 38 -3.29 -10.57 -1.61
CA LEU A 38 -3.27 -10.61 -0.14
C LEU A 38 -3.88 -9.36 0.49
N LEU A 39 -3.55 -8.17 -0.01
CA LEU A 39 -4.10 -6.89 0.48
C LEU A 39 -5.64 -6.84 0.38
N ARG A 40 -6.21 -7.49 -0.64
CA ARG A 40 -7.67 -7.60 -0.84
C ARG A 40 -8.34 -8.72 -0.04
N TYR A 41 -7.57 -9.56 0.64
CA TYR A 41 -8.10 -10.78 1.22
C TYR A 41 -8.83 -10.53 2.54
N ASP A 42 -10.16 -10.63 2.50
CA ASP A 42 -11.00 -10.25 3.64
C ASP A 42 -11.22 -11.32 4.70
N LYS A 43 -10.89 -12.57 4.39
CA LYS A 43 -11.17 -13.69 5.30
C LYS A 43 -10.12 -13.88 6.39
N ASN A 44 -8.99 -13.16 6.34
CA ASN A 44 -7.94 -13.25 7.33
C ASN A 44 -7.24 -11.89 7.52
N TRP A 45 -7.56 -11.22 8.62
CA TRP A 45 -7.01 -9.91 8.95
C TRP A 45 -5.49 -9.93 9.12
N ARG A 46 -4.93 -11.03 9.65
CA ARG A 46 -3.49 -11.16 9.89
C ARG A 46 -2.70 -11.29 8.60
N LEU A 47 -3.23 -12.00 7.59
CA LEU A 47 -2.63 -12.04 6.26
C LEU A 47 -2.61 -10.65 5.62
N ARG A 48 -3.69 -9.87 5.80
CA ARG A 48 -3.76 -8.51 5.28
C ARG A 48 -2.75 -7.59 5.95
N GLU A 49 -2.64 -7.62 7.28
CA GLU A 49 -1.62 -6.87 8.01
C GLU A 49 -0.22 -7.22 7.55
N ALA A 50 0.11 -8.52 7.47
CA ALA A 50 1.42 -8.96 7.00
C ALA A 50 1.71 -8.46 5.57
N ALA A 51 0.70 -8.41 4.71
CA ALA A 51 0.85 -7.85 3.36
C ALA A 51 1.11 -6.34 3.38
N VAL A 52 0.45 -5.58 4.24
CA VAL A 52 0.73 -4.15 4.43
C VAL A 52 2.14 -3.94 4.98
N GLU A 53 2.55 -4.71 6.00
CA GLU A 53 3.90 -4.69 6.56
C GLU A 53 4.96 -5.01 5.49
N ALA A 54 4.71 -5.99 4.63
CA ALA A 54 5.64 -6.36 3.58
C ALA A 54 5.72 -5.30 2.47
N ALA A 55 4.61 -4.60 2.17
CA ALA A 55 4.56 -3.59 1.12
C ALA A 55 5.53 -2.42 1.36
N VAL A 56 5.85 -2.07 2.61
CA VAL A 56 6.83 -1.00 2.93
C VAL A 56 8.23 -1.30 2.38
N THR A 57 8.55 -2.57 2.13
CA THR A 57 9.88 -3.02 1.67
C THR A 57 10.07 -2.95 0.16
N LEU A 58 9.02 -2.64 -0.60
CA LEU A 58 9.05 -2.56 -2.06
C LEU A 58 10.02 -1.47 -2.52
N ARG A 59 10.96 -1.84 -3.40
CA ARG A 59 11.94 -0.91 -3.99
C ARG A 59 11.46 -0.36 -5.32
N LYS A 60 10.53 -1.05 -5.97
CA LYS A 60 9.93 -0.70 -7.27
C LYS A 60 8.42 -0.91 -7.20
N PRO A 61 7.69 -0.19 -6.32
CA PRO A 61 6.25 -0.31 -6.24
C PRO A 61 5.60 0.04 -7.58
N SER A 62 4.68 -0.82 -7.99
CA SER A 62 3.78 -0.63 -9.12
C SER A 62 2.71 0.40 -8.77
N ILE A 63 2.19 1.07 -9.80
CA ILE A 63 1.07 1.99 -9.67
C ILE A 63 -0.13 1.28 -9.05
N GLU A 64 -0.38 0.04 -9.47
CA GLU A 64 -1.47 -0.81 -8.99
C GLU A 64 -1.36 -1.13 -7.50
N THR A 65 -0.13 -1.33 -6.99
CA THR A 65 0.09 -1.56 -5.56
C THR A 65 -0.17 -0.30 -4.76
N VAL A 66 0.33 0.86 -5.21
CA VAL A 66 0.05 2.15 -4.55
C VAL A 66 -1.46 2.42 -4.53
N LYS A 67 -2.16 2.20 -5.65
CA LYS A 67 -3.62 2.31 -5.72
C LYS A 67 -4.31 1.37 -4.73
N GLN A 68 -3.83 0.13 -4.60
CA GLN A 68 -4.41 -0.82 -3.65
C GLN A 68 -4.21 -0.40 -2.19
N ILE A 69 -3.07 0.21 -1.85
CA ILE A 69 -2.84 0.79 -0.52
C ILE A 69 -3.83 1.93 -0.26
N VAL A 70 -4.02 2.85 -1.23
CA VAL A 70 -5.04 3.92 -1.11
C VAL A 70 -6.44 3.34 -0.90
N GLN A 71 -6.80 2.26 -1.60
CA GLN A 71 -8.09 1.59 -1.38
C GLN A 71 -8.23 1.08 0.07
N LEU A 72 -7.18 0.52 0.68
CA LEU A 72 -7.22 0.09 2.07
C LEU A 72 -7.45 1.25 3.04
N ILE A 73 -6.81 2.40 2.80
CA ILE A 73 -6.98 3.61 3.62
C ILE A 73 -8.44 4.10 3.60
N LYS A 74 -9.12 3.97 2.46
CA LYS A 74 -10.50 4.45 2.27
C LYS A 74 -11.58 3.53 2.82
N ARG A 75 -11.27 2.26 3.04
CA ARG A 75 -12.25 1.26 3.48
C ARG A 75 -12.72 1.52 4.91
N ASP A 76 -13.96 1.98 5.04
CA ASP A 76 -14.60 2.28 6.33
C ASP A 76 -15.04 1.03 7.10
N ASP A 77 -15.18 -0.11 6.41
CA ASP A 77 -15.45 -1.43 6.98
C ASP A 77 -14.25 -2.01 7.75
N LEU A 78 -13.06 -1.46 7.57
CA LEU A 78 -11.84 -1.90 8.22
C LEU A 78 -11.57 -1.15 9.53
N TYR A 79 -10.97 -1.86 10.49
CA TYR A 79 -10.51 -1.28 11.74
C TYR A 79 -9.40 -0.24 11.50
N TYR A 80 -9.36 0.82 12.31
CA TYR A 80 -8.45 1.95 12.07
C TYR A 80 -6.97 1.57 12.05
N ASN A 81 -6.54 0.55 12.80
CA ASN A 81 -5.12 0.15 12.83
C ASN A 81 -4.60 -0.22 11.43
N ILE A 82 -5.33 -1.02 10.64
CA ILE A 82 -4.87 -1.36 9.29
C ILE A 82 -4.90 -0.15 8.34
N ARG A 83 -5.85 0.76 8.53
CA ARG A 83 -5.94 2.00 7.74
C ARG A 83 -4.76 2.93 8.05
N ILE A 84 -4.40 3.04 9.33
CA ILE A 84 -3.20 3.77 9.80
C ILE A 84 -1.94 3.16 9.18
N MET A 85 -1.76 1.84 9.31
CA MET A 85 -0.60 1.15 8.72
C MET A 85 -0.52 1.37 7.20
N ALA A 86 -1.65 1.29 6.49
CA ALA A 86 -1.69 1.55 5.05
C ALA A 86 -1.33 3.00 4.72
N THR A 87 -1.73 3.97 5.53
CA THR A 87 -1.36 5.39 5.37
C THR A 87 0.14 5.60 5.56
N GLU A 88 0.74 5.00 6.58
CA GLU A 88 2.19 5.06 6.80
C GLU A 88 2.98 4.44 5.64
N VAL A 89 2.50 3.30 5.13
CA VAL A 89 3.07 2.66 3.94
C VAL A 89 2.94 3.57 2.72
N LEU A 90 1.80 4.23 2.52
CA LEU A 90 1.62 5.18 1.41
C LEU A 90 2.66 6.30 1.44
N SER A 91 2.90 6.89 2.61
CA SER A 91 3.91 7.95 2.80
C SER A 91 5.30 7.51 2.31
N THR A 92 5.67 6.26 2.59
CA THR A 92 6.90 5.65 2.09
C THR A 92 6.85 5.43 0.58
N LEU A 93 5.82 4.74 0.08
CA LEU A 93 5.74 4.32 -1.32
C LEU A 93 5.64 5.48 -2.31
N VAL A 94 5.04 6.62 -1.92
CA VAL A 94 4.95 7.82 -2.76
C VAL A 94 6.34 8.32 -3.16
N SER A 95 7.28 8.34 -2.22
CA SER A 95 8.66 8.76 -2.49
C SER A 95 9.34 7.78 -3.44
N VAL A 96 9.20 6.47 -3.18
CA VAL A 96 9.84 5.42 -3.98
C VAL A 96 9.30 5.37 -5.41
N ILE A 97 7.97 5.46 -5.60
CA ILE A 97 7.37 5.38 -6.94
C ILE A 97 7.71 6.62 -7.79
N MET A 98 7.87 7.79 -7.16
CA MET A 98 8.25 9.01 -7.87
C MET A 98 9.70 9.01 -8.36
N GLU A 99 10.59 8.32 -7.65
CA GLU A 99 11.99 8.15 -8.06
C GLU A 99 12.17 7.06 -9.11
N ASN A 100 11.14 6.24 -9.37
CA ASN A 100 11.21 5.14 -10.32
C ASN A 100 11.24 5.64 -11.78
N LYS A 101 12.43 5.60 -12.37
CA LYS A 101 12.69 6.05 -13.75
C LYS A 101 12.14 5.11 -14.83
N GLU A 102 11.78 3.88 -14.47
CA GLU A 102 11.25 2.88 -15.41
C GLU A 102 9.75 3.10 -15.68
N LEU A 103 9.05 3.81 -14.80
CA LEU A 103 7.62 4.08 -14.94
C LEU A 103 7.32 5.32 -15.77
N ASN A 104 6.15 5.33 -16.40
CA ASN A 104 5.65 6.51 -17.11
C ASN A 104 5.34 7.63 -16.10
N LYS A 105 6.12 8.72 -16.13
CA LYS A 105 5.99 9.86 -15.22
C LYS A 105 4.59 10.48 -15.18
N ASN A 106 3.88 10.53 -16.31
CA ASN A 106 2.52 11.07 -16.34
C ASN A 106 1.56 10.16 -15.57
N LEU A 107 1.67 8.84 -15.72
CA LEU A 107 0.85 7.88 -14.98
C LEU A 107 1.16 7.92 -13.47
N VAL A 108 2.44 8.03 -13.11
CA VAL A 108 2.84 8.19 -11.70
C VAL A 108 2.24 9.46 -11.12
N ARG A 109 2.36 10.61 -11.82
CA ARG A 109 1.78 11.88 -11.37
C ARG A 109 0.26 11.81 -11.20
N VAL A 110 -0.45 11.16 -12.13
CA VAL A 110 -1.89 10.93 -11.99
C VAL A 110 -2.18 10.09 -10.74
N CYS A 111 -1.45 8.99 -10.52
CA CYS A 111 -1.60 8.15 -9.33
C CYS A 111 -1.36 8.92 -8.02
N ILE A 112 -0.32 9.75 -7.96
CA ILE A 112 0.00 10.55 -6.76
C ILE A 112 -1.06 11.62 -6.52
N ASN A 113 -1.55 12.28 -7.57
CA ASN A 113 -2.64 13.25 -7.44
C ASN A 113 -3.93 12.60 -6.96
N GLU A 114 -4.26 11.41 -7.47
CA GLU A 114 -5.39 10.60 -6.98
C GLU A 114 -5.20 10.27 -5.49
N ALA A 115 -4.03 9.76 -5.09
CA ALA A 115 -3.73 9.45 -3.69
C ALA A 115 -3.86 10.69 -2.79
N ASN A 116 -3.32 11.83 -3.22
CA ASN A 116 -3.40 13.09 -2.48
C ASN A 116 -4.86 13.56 -2.30
N HIS A 117 -5.67 13.45 -3.35
CA HIS A 117 -7.08 13.79 -3.31
C HIS A 117 -7.84 12.94 -2.28
N GLU A 118 -7.59 11.64 -2.26
CA GLU A 118 -8.26 10.70 -1.34
C GLU A 118 -7.85 10.94 0.12
N VAL A 119 -6.57 11.19 0.39
CA VAL A 119 -6.09 11.55 1.74
C VAL A 119 -6.71 12.88 2.19
N SER A 120 -6.75 13.89 1.32
CA SER A 120 -7.37 15.19 1.62
C SER A 120 -8.87 15.08 1.91
N ALA A 121 -9.58 14.23 1.16
CA ALA A 121 -10.99 13.96 1.40
C ALA A 121 -11.24 13.32 2.77
N LEU A 122 -10.35 12.42 3.21
CA LEU A 122 -10.42 11.81 4.54
C LEU A 122 -10.08 12.80 5.67
N LEU A 123 -9.12 13.70 5.46
CA LEU A 123 -8.82 14.79 6.42
C LEU A 123 -10.01 15.73 6.60
N SER A 124 -10.80 15.93 5.55
CA SER A 124 -12.01 16.76 5.59
C SER A 124 -13.23 16.04 6.22
N SER A 125 -13.08 14.78 6.61
CA SER A 125 -14.13 13.91 7.16
C SER A 125 -13.97 13.74 8.68
N PRO A 126 -15.04 13.49 9.45
CA PRO A 126 -14.94 13.18 10.88
C PRO A 126 -14.30 11.79 11.12
N VAL A 127 -12.97 11.72 11.05
CA VAL A 127 -12.17 10.55 11.43
C VAL A 127 -11.61 10.69 12.85
N PRO A 128 -11.27 9.59 13.55
CA PRO A 128 -10.65 9.65 14.86
C PRO A 128 -9.31 10.42 14.82
N PRO A 129 -8.95 11.16 15.89
CA PRO A 129 -7.73 11.95 15.93
C PRO A 129 -6.46 11.17 15.58
N ILE A 130 -6.30 9.95 16.10
CA ILE A 130 -5.13 9.10 15.80
C ILE A 130 -4.99 8.76 14.31
N PHE A 131 -6.10 8.62 13.59
CA PHE A 131 -6.05 8.39 12.15
C PHE A 131 -5.86 9.71 11.38
N HIS A 132 -6.47 10.79 11.85
CA HIS A 132 -6.27 12.14 11.32
C HIS A 132 -4.79 12.53 11.33
N ASP A 133 -4.09 12.36 12.46
CA ASP A 133 -2.68 12.76 12.61
C ASP A 133 -1.79 12.09 11.55
N VAL A 134 -2.01 10.80 11.28
CA VAL A 134 -1.22 10.03 10.30
C VAL A 134 -1.58 10.42 8.86
N LEU A 135 -2.86 10.75 8.59
CA LEU A 135 -3.28 11.30 7.30
C LEU A 135 -2.64 12.66 7.02
N ASP A 136 -2.54 13.51 8.04
CA ASP A 136 -1.99 14.88 7.92
C ASP A 136 -0.50 14.83 7.56
N VAL A 137 0.29 14.03 8.30
CA VAL A 137 1.71 13.79 7.99
C VAL A 137 1.89 13.24 6.58
N THR A 138 1.02 12.31 6.17
CA THR A 138 1.10 11.70 4.83
C THR A 138 0.73 12.69 3.74
N TYR A 139 -0.26 13.55 3.97
CA TYR A 139 -0.65 14.61 3.05
C TYR A 139 0.50 15.60 2.83
N GLU A 140 1.13 16.08 3.91
CA GLU A 140 2.31 16.96 3.82
C GLU A 140 3.46 16.31 3.04
N GLN A 141 3.71 15.02 3.29
CA GLN A 141 4.75 14.27 2.57
C GLN A 141 4.44 14.16 1.07
N ILE A 142 3.20 13.85 0.70
CA ILE A 142 2.80 13.78 -0.71
C ILE A 142 3.00 15.14 -1.40
N GLN A 143 2.58 16.24 -0.75
CA GLN A 143 2.75 17.58 -1.29
C GLN A 143 4.23 17.94 -1.49
N LYS A 144 5.07 17.65 -0.51
CA LYS A 144 6.52 17.90 -0.57
C LYS A 144 7.18 17.15 -1.73
N VAL A 145 6.86 15.87 -1.87
CA VAL A 145 7.44 15.02 -2.91
C VAL A 145 6.95 15.48 -4.29
N ALA A 146 5.65 15.78 -4.43
CA ALA A 146 5.06 16.28 -5.67
C ALA A 146 5.61 17.66 -6.12
N ALA A 147 6.09 18.49 -5.20
CA ALA A 147 6.69 19.79 -5.51
C ALA A 147 8.14 19.69 -6.03
N THR A 148 8.79 18.52 -5.90
CA THR A 148 10.21 18.34 -6.22
C THR A 148 10.46 17.84 -7.66
N VAL A 149 9.40 17.57 -8.43
CA VAL A 149 9.44 16.96 -9.78
C VAL A 149 8.67 17.78 -10.80
#